data_AF-A0A2E4B6M3-F1
#
_entry.id   AF-A0A2E4B6M3-F1
#
_cell.length_a   1.000
_cell.length_b   1.000
_cell.length_c   1.000
_cell.angle_alpha   90.00
_cell.angle_beta   90.00
_cell.angle_gamma   90.00
#
_symmetry.space_group_name_H-M   'P 1'
#
loop_
_entity.id
_entity.type
_entity.pdbx_description
1 polymer ?
#
loop_
_entity_poly.entity_id
_entity_poly.type
_entity_poly.pdbx_seq_one_letter_code
_entity_poly.pdbx_strand_id
1 'polypeptide(L)'
;MPVFVPEEEDPVGPYRRLSASQMNLWDACPRQWFLEKVRRLRIAQTPPLHLGRAVEAAVCLTLRESPGLIVAGAPHNVLSGTPLDDEDRPDRLATTGWPADGLLPLPTRPSSVEAVRTWAYARAALHLPICLAVERSAWDSHERKSGSWEERIDPQAALRMVERAIDLHLEELEACLALGGGPSLEAWRAGERPAHPAPDGRRFPANGAHPLAGEGACDVLEAWELTRPWFVDPDAGSFSSQAVHPSFRFQGEYDLVYRWRGGAEIVDLKASIGASDRTSGYHAQLRAYAALWRATHDGSPLPNRLSIWFLGTGDVVDVDVPSHAWCEEFEARFESLWEELREETPDEASCPPHPAPYRNHGLGGVFEGEDDDLLKRCTLCEWQVICPGPEGEMPDLPRRFQLPGHAQTTNVDSLGDINPRVDLHLEVNSVQITGASRPRVLFTDGQRQAEMRILGRNTPEGMNLDVVKGQRVRLTNVMPEIGRGGRLTLRFDPRSTLEAVEGGALDSLMMHQPARVDVVGRVAYRFEKHGIGRNGRPWSRCGLMLIDSTGTMKIDGWSNAMPRAYGHVEAGDVVAFTNLAPGAWVDELQGDISDVSDLRVLARAAEASTA
;
A
#
# COMPACT_ATOMS: atom_id res chain seq x y z
N MET A 1 14.49 -0.14 17.89
CA MET A 1 13.30 0.49 18.50
C MET A 1 12.05 0.12 17.69
N PRO A 2 10.79 0.45 18.06
CA PRO A 2 9.64 0.12 17.21
C PRO A 2 9.63 0.87 15.87
N VAL A 3 10.37 1.99 15.79
CA VAL A 3 10.70 2.68 14.55
C VAL A 3 12.21 2.75 14.45
N PHE A 4 12.75 2.41 13.30
CA PHE A 4 14.18 2.49 13.03
C PHE A 4 14.38 2.65 11.52
N VAL A 5 15.08 3.71 11.13
CA VAL A 5 15.56 3.92 9.77
C VAL A 5 17.07 4.17 9.92
N PRO A 6 17.93 3.39 9.25
CA PRO A 6 19.37 3.64 9.35
C PRO A 6 19.70 5.05 8.86
N GLU A 7 20.71 5.69 9.47
CA GLU A 7 21.10 7.08 9.15
C GLU A 7 21.82 7.22 7.81
N GLU A 8 22.28 6.11 7.25
CA GLU A 8 22.98 6.06 5.98
C GLU A 8 22.06 6.43 4.80
N GLU A 9 22.66 6.83 3.68
CA GLU A 9 21.92 6.99 2.43
C GLU A 9 21.25 5.65 2.08
N ASP A 10 19.96 5.65 1.77
CA ASP A 10 19.19 4.44 1.47
C ASP A 10 19.36 4.06 -0.02
N PRO A 11 20.24 3.09 -0.38
CA PRO A 11 20.48 2.75 -1.77
C PRO A 11 19.35 1.91 -2.38
N VAL A 12 18.44 1.36 -1.55
CA VAL A 12 17.37 0.44 -1.99
C VAL A 12 16.08 1.21 -2.23
N GLY A 13 15.73 2.12 -1.31
CA GLY A 13 14.48 2.86 -1.33
C GLY A 13 13.29 2.07 -0.76
N PRO A 14 12.24 2.77 -0.28
CA PRO A 14 11.10 2.15 0.41
C PRO A 14 10.31 1.17 -0.47
N TYR A 15 10.31 1.34 -1.79
CA TYR A 15 9.51 0.53 -2.71
C TYR A 15 10.20 -0.76 -3.18
N ARG A 16 11.51 -0.92 -2.96
CA ARG A 16 12.27 -2.12 -3.34
C ARG A 16 12.60 -3.03 -2.16
N ARG A 17 12.39 -2.58 -0.92
CA ARG A 17 12.50 -3.42 0.28
C ARG A 17 11.50 -4.58 0.24
N LEU A 18 11.92 -5.74 0.73
CA LEU A 18 11.02 -6.84 1.03
C LEU A 18 10.23 -6.58 2.32
N SER A 19 9.06 -7.18 2.40
CA SER A 19 8.25 -7.26 3.62
C SER A 19 7.90 -8.72 3.90
N ALA A 20 7.53 -9.03 5.15
CA ALA A 20 7.05 -10.36 5.51
C ALA A 20 5.88 -10.82 4.61
N SER A 21 4.96 -9.92 4.27
CA SER A 21 3.85 -10.23 3.36
C SER A 21 4.29 -10.55 1.93
N GLN A 22 5.37 -9.94 1.44
CA GLN A 22 5.95 -10.27 0.13
C GLN A 22 6.65 -11.63 0.16
N MET A 23 7.40 -11.93 1.21
CA MET A 23 8.02 -13.26 1.39
C MET A 23 6.97 -14.36 1.53
N ASN A 24 5.96 -14.14 2.37
CA ASN A 24 4.85 -15.09 2.53
C ASN A 24 4.11 -15.34 1.21
N LEU A 25 3.94 -14.32 0.37
CA LEU A 25 3.32 -14.48 -0.95
C LEU A 25 4.19 -15.31 -1.90
N TRP A 26 5.51 -15.08 -1.89
CA TRP A 26 6.46 -15.88 -2.67
C TRP A 26 6.41 -17.35 -2.24
N ASP A 27 6.46 -17.59 -0.93
CA ASP A 27 6.41 -18.93 -0.34
C ASP A 27 5.08 -19.65 -0.63
N ALA A 28 3.98 -18.89 -0.66
CA ALA A 28 2.67 -19.42 -0.97
C ALA A 28 2.50 -19.76 -2.46
N CYS A 29 2.96 -18.89 -3.36
CA CYS A 29 2.93 -19.12 -4.81
C CYS A 29 3.84 -18.13 -5.57
N PRO A 30 5.00 -18.57 -6.11
CA PRO A 30 5.89 -17.72 -6.90
C PRO A 30 5.21 -17.07 -8.10
N ARG A 31 4.33 -17.80 -8.80
CA ARG A 31 3.57 -17.25 -9.92
C ARG A 31 2.63 -16.12 -9.51
N GLN A 32 1.94 -16.24 -8.37
CA GLN A 32 1.09 -15.17 -7.88
C GLN A 32 1.93 -13.93 -7.54
N TRP A 33 3.07 -14.13 -6.87
CA TRP A 33 4.01 -13.04 -6.59
C TRP A 33 4.47 -12.35 -7.87
N PHE A 34 4.86 -13.11 -8.90
CA PHE A 34 5.27 -12.58 -10.20
C PHE A 34 4.18 -11.72 -10.86
N LEU A 35 2.95 -12.23 -10.90
CA LEU A 35 1.81 -11.52 -11.45
C LEU A 35 1.53 -10.20 -10.72
N GLU A 36 1.65 -10.18 -9.39
CA GLU A 36 1.36 -8.99 -8.60
C GLU A 36 2.52 -7.99 -8.52
N LYS A 37 3.77 -8.47 -8.47
CA LYS A 37 4.95 -7.64 -8.19
C LYS A 37 5.76 -7.29 -9.43
N VAL A 38 5.90 -8.23 -10.37
CA VAL A 38 6.62 -8.01 -11.64
C VAL A 38 5.66 -7.51 -12.71
N ARG A 39 4.54 -8.20 -12.94
CA ARG A 39 3.50 -7.77 -13.89
C ARG A 39 2.59 -6.67 -13.35
N ARG A 40 2.76 -6.28 -12.08
CA ARG A 40 2.05 -5.17 -11.41
C ARG A 40 0.53 -5.29 -11.46
N LEU A 41 0.01 -6.51 -11.53
CA LEU A 41 -1.42 -6.74 -11.42
C LEU A 41 -1.87 -6.43 -10.00
N ARG A 42 -2.95 -5.64 -9.87
CA ARG A 42 -3.45 -5.19 -8.57
C ARG A 42 -4.61 -6.05 -8.16
N ILE A 43 -4.62 -6.64 -6.98
CA ILE A 43 -5.79 -7.40 -6.50
C ILE A 43 -7.05 -6.52 -6.38
N ALA A 44 -8.22 -7.16 -6.47
CA ALA A 44 -9.49 -6.49 -6.22
C ALA A 44 -9.56 -5.93 -4.78
N GLN A 45 -10.06 -4.71 -4.63
CA GLN A 45 -10.27 -4.11 -3.32
C GLN A 45 -11.65 -4.48 -2.80
N THR A 46 -11.69 -5.30 -1.76
CA THR A 46 -12.94 -5.79 -1.14
C THR A 46 -13.17 -5.05 0.19
N PRO A 47 -14.43 -4.85 0.61
CA PRO A 47 -14.72 -4.20 1.89
C PRO A 47 -14.01 -4.82 3.11
N PRO A 48 -13.83 -6.16 3.23
CA PRO A 48 -13.08 -6.72 4.35
C PRO A 48 -11.62 -6.28 4.48
N LEU A 49 -10.93 -5.91 3.38
CA LEU A 49 -9.57 -5.36 3.46
C LEU A 49 -9.56 -3.98 4.14
N HIS A 50 -10.59 -3.19 3.86
CA HIS A 50 -10.82 -1.86 4.41
C HIS A 50 -11.33 -1.92 5.86
N LEU A 51 -12.12 -2.95 6.21
CA LEU A 51 -12.55 -3.20 7.58
C LEU A 51 -11.38 -3.34 8.55
N GLY A 52 -10.35 -4.10 8.16
CA GLY A 52 -9.15 -4.30 8.99
C GLY A 52 -8.50 -2.98 9.40
N ARG A 53 -8.25 -2.11 8.42
CA ARG A 53 -7.67 -0.78 8.63
C ARG A 53 -8.56 0.11 9.50
N ALA A 54 -9.88 0.08 9.28
CA ALA A 54 -10.82 0.88 10.06
C ALA A 54 -10.88 0.44 11.54
N VAL A 55 -10.87 -0.88 11.79
CA VAL A 55 -10.88 -1.44 13.16
C VAL A 55 -9.58 -1.11 13.87
N GLU A 56 -8.43 -1.34 13.23
CA GLU A 56 -7.12 -1.00 13.77
C GLU A 56 -7.00 0.49 14.10
N ALA A 57 -7.37 1.37 13.18
CA ALA A 57 -7.37 2.82 13.40
C ALA A 57 -8.26 3.24 14.58
N ALA A 58 -9.45 2.63 14.74
CA ALA A 58 -10.35 2.92 15.84
C ALA A 58 -9.80 2.46 17.20
N VAL A 59 -9.11 1.31 17.23
CA VAL A 59 -8.39 0.83 18.42
C VAL A 59 -7.27 1.80 18.77
N CYS A 60 -6.41 2.15 17.81
CA CYS A 60 -5.30 3.08 18.01
C CYS A 60 -5.78 4.46 18.48
N LEU A 61 -6.85 5.02 17.91
CA LEU A 61 -7.43 6.28 18.38
C LEU A 61 -7.96 6.18 19.82
N THR A 62 -8.57 5.06 20.20
CA THR A 62 -9.04 4.86 21.57
C THR A 62 -7.88 4.73 22.56
N LEU A 63 -6.86 3.94 22.21
CA LEU A 63 -5.64 3.76 23.00
C LEU A 63 -4.72 5.00 23.01
N ARG A 64 -4.90 5.94 22.08
CA ARG A 64 -4.24 7.26 22.05
C ARG A 64 -4.77 8.20 23.11
N GLU A 65 -5.96 7.97 23.64
CA GLU A 65 -6.59 8.87 24.61
C GLU A 65 -6.44 8.42 26.06
N SER A 66 -6.76 9.30 27.01
CA SER A 66 -6.60 9.04 28.45
C SER A 66 -7.94 9.20 29.19
N PRO A 67 -8.41 8.18 29.93
CA PRO A 67 -9.62 8.26 30.75
C PRO A 67 -9.50 9.29 31.89
N GLY A 68 -8.28 9.66 32.29
CA GLY A 68 -8.03 10.65 33.33
C GLY A 68 -8.04 12.09 32.82
N LEU A 69 -7.97 12.31 31.50
CA LEU A 69 -7.78 13.63 30.89
C LEU A 69 -8.87 14.01 29.88
N ILE A 70 -9.51 13.02 29.26
CA ILE A 70 -10.46 13.21 28.15
C ILE A 70 -11.81 12.63 28.53
N VAL A 71 -12.86 13.45 28.47
CA VAL A 71 -14.24 12.97 28.72
C VAL A 71 -14.71 12.07 27.59
N ALA A 72 -15.53 11.05 27.91
CA ALA A 72 -16.03 10.09 26.93
C ALA A 72 -16.70 10.74 25.69
N GLY A 73 -17.39 11.86 25.88
CA GLY A 73 -18.07 12.61 24.82
C GLY A 73 -17.23 13.68 24.12
N ALA A 74 -15.90 13.72 24.33
CA ALA A 74 -15.04 14.67 23.64
C ALA A 74 -15.09 14.46 22.10
N PRO A 75 -14.77 15.47 21.27
CA PRO A 75 -14.64 15.25 19.83
C PRO A 75 -13.67 14.12 19.48
N HIS A 76 -13.87 13.46 18.34
CA HIS A 76 -13.03 12.33 17.90
C HIS A 76 -11.59 12.74 17.58
N ASN A 77 -11.37 14.02 17.27
CA ASN A 77 -10.10 14.60 16.87
C ASN A 77 -9.49 15.45 18.00
N VAL A 78 -9.87 15.19 19.25
CA VAL A 78 -9.42 15.97 20.42
C VAL A 78 -7.90 15.97 20.59
N LEU A 79 -7.22 14.91 20.15
CA LEU A 79 -5.76 14.81 20.13
C LEU A 79 -5.13 14.97 18.74
N SER A 80 -5.85 15.45 17.72
CA SER A 80 -5.25 15.66 16.40
C SER A 80 -4.28 16.84 16.38
N GLY A 81 -3.30 16.78 15.49
CA GLY A 81 -2.33 17.85 15.26
C GLY A 81 -0.99 17.61 15.93
N THR A 82 -0.54 16.34 15.99
CA THR A 82 0.85 16.03 16.35
C THR A 82 1.81 16.84 15.45
N PRO A 83 2.78 17.57 16.02
CA PRO A 83 3.84 18.22 15.23
C PRO A 83 4.64 17.17 14.45
N LEU A 84 4.83 17.39 13.15
CA LEU A 84 5.57 16.49 12.27
C LEU A 84 6.88 17.13 11.77
N ASP A 85 7.90 16.31 11.54
CA ASP A 85 9.15 16.66 10.88
C ASP A 85 9.01 16.69 9.33
N ASP A 86 10.10 16.99 8.63
CA ASP A 86 10.12 17.10 7.15
C ASP A 86 9.86 15.74 6.46
N GLU A 87 9.92 14.63 7.20
CA GLU A 87 9.61 13.27 6.73
C GLU A 87 8.23 12.77 7.19
N ASP A 88 7.35 13.67 7.63
CA ASP A 88 6.01 13.38 8.16
C ASP A 88 6.02 12.40 9.36
N ARG A 89 7.03 12.46 10.23
CA ARG A 89 7.10 11.69 11.49
C ARG A 89 6.86 12.62 12.69
N PRO A 90 6.37 12.12 13.84
CA PRO A 90 6.29 12.94 15.04
C PRO A 90 7.64 13.59 15.41
N ASP A 91 7.68 14.93 15.44
CA ASP A 91 8.92 15.69 15.63
C ASP A 91 9.44 15.53 17.06
N ARG A 92 10.56 14.82 17.21
CA ARG A 92 11.18 14.53 18.52
C ARG A 92 11.76 15.77 19.21
N LEU A 93 12.08 16.82 18.44
CA LEU A 93 12.67 18.06 18.92
C LEU A 93 11.61 19.14 19.20
N ALA A 94 10.39 18.98 18.69
CA ALA A 94 9.29 19.88 18.98
C ALA A 94 8.97 19.94 20.49
N THR A 95 9.08 21.14 21.06
CA THR A 95 8.78 21.41 22.48
C THR A 95 7.41 22.06 22.69
N THR A 96 6.69 22.39 21.61
CA THR A 96 5.36 23.03 21.64
C THR A 96 4.48 22.45 20.54
N GLY A 97 3.17 22.70 20.60
CA GLY A 97 2.21 22.24 19.59
C GLY A 97 1.63 20.84 19.84
N TRP A 98 2.17 20.12 20.83
CA TRP A 98 1.67 18.80 21.22
C TRP A 98 0.27 18.89 21.86
N PRO A 99 -0.73 18.14 21.35
CA PRO A 99 -2.14 18.33 21.70
C PRO A 99 -2.46 17.97 23.17
N ALA A 100 -1.66 17.13 23.83
CA ALA A 100 -1.89 16.71 25.21
C ALA A 100 -1.03 17.45 26.27
N ASP A 101 -0.07 18.28 25.86
CA ASP A 101 0.89 18.93 26.79
C ASP A 101 0.23 19.90 27.79
N GLY A 102 -1.00 20.34 27.51
CA GLY A 102 -1.78 21.24 28.38
C GLY A 102 -3.02 20.62 29.04
N LEU A 103 -3.25 19.31 28.88
CA LEU A 103 -4.44 18.67 29.45
C LEU A 103 -4.31 18.51 30.97
N LEU A 104 -5.35 18.96 31.67
CA LEU A 104 -5.47 18.83 33.12
C LEU A 104 -6.31 17.60 33.49
N PRO A 105 -6.03 16.96 34.64
CA PRO A 105 -6.86 15.88 35.16
C PRO A 105 -8.33 16.29 35.27
N LEU A 106 -9.22 15.40 34.85
CA LEU A 106 -10.65 15.61 34.97
C LEU A 106 -11.08 15.68 36.46
N PRO A 107 -12.09 16.49 36.79
CA PRO A 107 -12.61 16.57 38.16
C PRO A 107 -13.28 15.27 38.60
N THR A 108 -13.91 14.55 37.66
CA THR A 108 -14.49 13.23 37.87
C THR A 108 -13.79 12.25 36.96
N ARG A 109 -13.20 11.21 37.56
CA ARG A 109 -12.31 10.26 36.88
C ARG A 109 -12.76 8.83 37.13
N PRO A 110 -12.58 7.91 36.17
CA PRO A 110 -12.73 6.48 36.41
C PRO A 110 -11.83 6.03 37.56
N SER A 111 -12.38 5.23 38.47
CA SER A 111 -11.69 4.67 39.63
C SER A 111 -11.69 3.14 39.68
N SER A 112 -12.20 2.49 38.64
CA SER A 112 -12.23 1.04 38.47
C SER A 112 -12.01 0.66 37.02
N VAL A 113 -11.56 -0.58 36.78
CA VAL A 113 -11.37 -1.13 35.43
C VAL A 113 -12.68 -1.05 34.63
N GLU A 114 -13.82 -1.32 35.28
CA GLU A 114 -15.13 -1.26 34.63
C GLU A 114 -15.54 0.17 34.22
N ALA A 115 -15.17 1.18 35.01
CA ALA A 115 -15.38 2.57 34.65
C ALA A 115 -14.49 2.99 33.46
N VAL A 116 -13.25 2.47 33.40
CA VAL A 116 -12.36 2.65 32.24
C VAL A 116 -12.91 1.94 31.00
N ARG A 117 -13.42 0.70 31.14
CA ARG A 117 -14.10 -0.05 30.06
C ARG A 117 -15.26 0.76 29.47
N THR A 118 -16.14 1.25 30.34
CA THR A 118 -17.28 2.08 29.93
C THR A 118 -16.84 3.32 29.16
N TRP A 119 -15.78 3.99 29.63
CA TRP A 119 -15.20 5.14 28.95
C TRP A 119 -14.62 4.74 27.58
N ALA A 120 -13.80 3.69 27.51
CA ALA A 120 -13.12 3.26 26.31
C ALA A 120 -14.10 2.79 25.22
N TYR A 121 -15.16 2.07 25.59
CA TYR A 121 -16.23 1.69 24.66
C TYR A 121 -16.96 2.92 24.10
N ALA A 122 -17.21 3.94 24.93
CA ALA A 122 -17.82 5.17 24.46
C ALA A 122 -16.90 5.93 23.47
N ARG A 123 -15.57 5.90 23.69
CA ARG A 123 -14.60 6.42 22.72
C ARG A 123 -14.59 5.60 21.43
N ALA A 124 -14.54 4.27 21.51
CA ALA A 124 -14.59 3.38 20.36
C ALA A 124 -15.83 3.61 19.48
N ALA A 125 -17.00 3.76 20.10
CA ALA A 125 -18.26 4.04 19.43
C ALA A 125 -18.26 5.41 18.72
N LEU A 126 -17.42 6.35 19.15
CA LEU A 126 -17.23 7.64 18.48
C LEU A 126 -16.23 7.54 17.31
N HIS A 127 -15.10 6.83 17.49
CA HIS A 127 -14.04 6.75 16.48
C HIS A 127 -14.41 5.86 15.29
N LEU A 128 -14.96 4.67 15.54
CA LEU A 128 -15.17 3.66 14.50
C LEU A 128 -16.02 4.16 13.31
N PRO A 129 -17.16 4.87 13.49
CA PRO A 129 -17.95 5.36 12.36
C PRO A 129 -17.15 6.26 11.41
N ILE A 130 -16.19 7.01 11.94
CA ILE A 130 -15.35 7.93 11.18
C ILE A 130 -14.28 7.15 10.41
N CYS A 131 -13.62 6.19 11.07
CA CYS A 131 -12.67 5.28 10.43
C CYS A 131 -13.33 4.48 9.29
N LEU A 132 -14.55 3.96 9.51
CA LEU A 132 -15.33 3.28 8.48
C LEU A 132 -15.68 4.20 7.31
N ALA A 133 -16.00 5.47 7.55
CA ALA A 133 -16.31 6.43 6.49
C ALA A 133 -15.07 6.74 5.63
N VAL A 134 -13.90 6.91 6.25
CA VAL A 134 -12.61 7.10 5.55
C VAL A 134 -12.32 5.90 4.66
N GLU A 135 -12.37 4.70 5.23
CA GLU A 135 -12.07 3.46 4.49
C GLU A 135 -13.12 3.14 3.41
N ARG A 136 -14.39 3.49 3.64
CA ARG A 136 -15.44 3.42 2.62
C ARG A 136 -15.13 4.34 1.45
N SER A 137 -14.72 5.58 1.72
CA SER A 137 -14.34 6.52 0.67
C SER A 137 -13.12 6.03 -0.11
N ALA A 138 -12.13 5.45 0.58
CA ALA A 138 -10.96 4.86 -0.07
C ALA A 138 -11.37 3.71 -1.00
N TRP A 139 -12.19 2.77 -0.52
CA TRP A 139 -12.76 1.68 -1.31
C TRP A 139 -13.55 2.18 -2.52
N ASP A 140 -14.47 3.14 -2.32
CA ASP A 140 -15.36 3.63 -3.37
C ASP A 140 -14.61 4.33 -4.52
N SER A 141 -13.49 4.97 -4.19
CA SER A 141 -12.60 5.64 -5.14
C SER A 141 -11.63 4.72 -5.88
N HIS A 142 -11.47 3.48 -5.42
CA HIS A 142 -10.47 2.57 -5.98
C HIS A 142 -10.91 1.99 -7.33
N GLU A 143 -10.02 2.00 -8.33
CA GLU A 143 -10.37 1.60 -9.70
C GLU A 143 -10.79 0.12 -9.84
N ARG A 144 -10.27 -0.72 -8.95
CA ARG A 144 -10.61 -2.15 -8.82
C ARG A 144 -11.48 -2.46 -7.59
N LYS A 145 -12.39 -1.56 -7.21
CA LYS A 145 -13.34 -1.89 -6.14
C LYS A 145 -14.23 -3.07 -6.53
N SER A 146 -14.55 -3.91 -5.57
CA SER A 146 -15.36 -5.12 -5.77
C SER A 146 -16.23 -5.41 -4.55
N GLY A 147 -17.30 -6.17 -4.75
CA GLY A 147 -18.28 -6.48 -3.71
C GLY A 147 -19.20 -5.29 -3.37
N SER A 148 -20.01 -5.47 -2.35
CA SER A 148 -20.93 -4.46 -1.82
C SER A 148 -20.53 -4.12 -0.38
N TRP A 149 -20.38 -2.84 -0.06
CA TRP A 149 -19.99 -2.41 1.28
C TRP A 149 -21.05 -2.80 2.30
N GLU A 150 -22.31 -2.48 2.02
CA GLU A 150 -23.45 -2.72 2.91
C GLU A 150 -23.73 -4.21 3.16
N GLU A 151 -23.43 -5.08 2.19
CA GLU A 151 -23.61 -6.54 2.35
C GLU A 151 -22.46 -7.19 3.14
N ARG A 152 -21.29 -6.57 3.13
CA ARG A 152 -20.06 -7.17 3.67
C ARG A 152 -19.62 -6.58 5.00
N ILE A 153 -20.07 -5.38 5.33
CA ILE A 153 -19.68 -4.65 6.54
C ILE A 153 -20.91 -4.44 7.42
N ASP A 154 -20.92 -5.11 8.57
CA ASP A 154 -21.82 -4.80 9.69
C ASP A 154 -21.08 -3.87 10.68
N PRO A 155 -21.47 -2.60 10.79
CA PRO A 155 -20.85 -1.66 11.73
C PRO A 155 -20.91 -2.13 13.19
N GLN A 156 -21.95 -2.89 13.58
CA GLN A 156 -22.05 -3.43 14.93
C GLN A 156 -21.07 -4.58 15.17
N ALA A 157 -20.87 -5.44 14.17
CA ALA A 157 -19.81 -6.46 14.23
C ALA A 157 -18.42 -5.81 14.28
N ALA A 158 -18.19 -4.75 13.50
CA ALA A 158 -16.95 -3.98 13.56
C ALA A 158 -16.73 -3.34 14.93
N LEU A 159 -17.78 -2.78 15.56
CA LEU A 159 -17.69 -2.21 16.91
C LEU A 159 -17.31 -3.28 17.94
N ARG A 160 -17.94 -4.46 17.88
CA ARG A 160 -17.58 -5.59 18.75
C ARG A 160 -16.12 -6.02 18.59
N MET A 161 -15.53 -5.91 17.40
CA MET A 161 -14.10 -6.17 17.20
C MET A 161 -13.22 -5.15 17.93
N VAL A 162 -13.58 -3.86 17.87
CA VAL A 162 -12.86 -2.80 18.59
C VAL A 162 -13.02 -2.96 20.11
N GLU A 163 -14.23 -3.26 20.58
CA GLU A 163 -14.51 -3.53 22.00
C GLU A 163 -13.69 -4.72 22.51
N ARG A 164 -13.57 -5.81 21.74
CA ARG A 164 -12.71 -6.94 22.09
C ARG A 164 -11.23 -6.57 22.17
N ALA A 165 -10.73 -5.75 21.26
CA ALA A 165 -9.35 -5.27 21.37
C ALA A 165 -9.13 -4.44 22.64
N ILE A 166 -10.12 -3.63 23.03
CA ILE A 166 -10.11 -2.88 24.29
C ILE A 166 -10.16 -3.84 25.47
N ASP A 167 -10.96 -4.89 25.42
CA ASP A 167 -11.03 -5.90 26.50
C ASP A 167 -9.68 -6.59 26.72
N LEU A 168 -9.02 -7.00 25.63
CA LEU A 168 -7.68 -7.56 25.68
C LEU A 168 -6.65 -6.55 26.21
N HIS A 169 -6.78 -5.26 25.90
CA HIS A 169 -5.95 -4.22 26.52
C HIS A 169 -6.25 -4.05 28.02
N LEU A 170 -7.51 -4.19 28.44
CA LEU A 170 -7.88 -4.11 29.85
C LEU A 170 -7.33 -5.29 30.66
N GLU A 171 -7.14 -6.47 30.06
CA GLU A 171 -6.41 -7.58 30.68
C GLU A 171 -4.94 -7.20 30.97
N GLU A 172 -4.30 -6.46 30.06
CA GLU A 172 -2.96 -5.91 30.30
C GLU A 172 -2.95 -4.90 31.45
N LEU A 173 -3.96 -4.02 31.50
CA LEU A 173 -4.17 -3.06 32.61
C LEU A 173 -4.37 -3.77 33.95
N GLU A 174 -5.21 -4.80 34.01
CA GLU A 174 -5.45 -5.60 35.21
C GLU A 174 -4.18 -6.31 35.69
N ALA A 175 -3.40 -6.88 34.75
CA ALA A 175 -2.10 -7.47 35.06
C ALA A 175 -1.12 -6.42 35.60
N CYS A 176 -1.15 -5.19 35.09
CA CYS A 176 -0.31 -4.08 35.58
C CYS A 176 -0.67 -3.69 37.01
N LEU A 177 -1.96 -3.59 37.33
CA LEU A 177 -2.44 -3.37 38.70
C LEU A 177 -2.00 -4.48 39.65
N ALA A 178 -2.14 -5.74 39.23
CA ALA A 178 -1.73 -6.90 40.02
C ALA A 178 -0.22 -6.92 40.30
N LEU A 179 0.59 -6.36 39.40
CA LEU A 179 2.04 -6.19 39.56
C LEU A 179 2.43 -4.82 40.15
N GLY A 180 1.48 -4.04 40.67
CA GLY A 180 1.74 -2.77 41.34
C GLY A 180 2.31 -1.67 40.43
N GLY A 181 1.93 -1.65 39.14
CA GLY A 181 2.41 -0.66 38.16
C GLY A 181 3.67 -1.08 37.39
N GLY A 182 4.22 -2.26 37.68
CA GLY A 182 5.41 -2.76 37.00
C GLY A 182 6.69 -1.97 37.32
N PRO A 183 7.82 -2.32 36.67
CA PRO A 183 9.14 -1.79 37.00
C PRO A 183 9.33 -0.30 36.68
N SER A 184 8.50 0.30 35.82
CA SER A 184 8.69 1.68 35.35
C SER A 184 7.79 2.73 36.02
N LEU A 185 6.96 2.35 37.01
CA LEU A 185 5.97 3.25 37.62
C LEU A 185 6.61 4.56 38.14
N GLU A 186 7.66 4.47 38.95
CA GLU A 186 8.27 5.66 39.57
C GLU A 186 8.95 6.58 38.55
N ALA A 187 9.62 6.00 37.54
CA ALA A 187 10.19 6.76 36.43
C ALA A 187 9.09 7.48 35.63
N TRP A 188 7.99 6.79 35.34
CA TRP A 188 6.83 7.37 34.66
C TRP A 188 6.18 8.49 35.49
N ARG A 189 6.04 8.31 36.82
CA ARG A 189 5.54 9.35 37.73
C ARG A 189 6.41 10.61 37.67
N ALA A 190 7.73 10.45 37.63
CA ALA A 190 8.69 11.54 37.46
C ALA A 190 8.64 12.22 36.08
N GLY A 191 7.89 11.65 35.13
CA GLY A 191 7.74 12.16 33.77
C GLY A 191 8.78 11.63 32.78
N GLU A 192 9.55 10.61 33.16
CA GLU A 192 10.49 9.96 32.24
C GLU A 192 9.73 9.28 31.10
N ARG A 193 10.23 9.45 29.88
CA ARG A 193 9.63 8.90 28.67
C ARG A 193 10.66 8.05 27.93
N PRO A 194 10.25 6.90 27.37
CA PRO A 194 11.13 6.09 26.55
C PRO A 194 11.44 6.82 25.24
N ALA A 195 12.50 6.41 24.54
CA ALA A 195 12.91 7.02 23.27
C ALA A 195 11.80 7.06 22.21
N HIS A 196 10.88 6.10 22.24
CA HIS A 196 9.66 6.08 21.44
C HIS A 196 8.45 5.91 22.38
N PRO A 197 7.88 6.99 22.93
CA PRO A 197 6.71 6.92 23.79
C PRO A 197 5.49 6.42 23.02
N ALA A 198 4.49 5.92 23.73
CA ALA A 198 3.19 5.67 23.12
C ALA A 198 2.65 7.00 22.55
N PRO A 199 1.91 6.98 21.43
CA PRO A 199 1.39 8.19 20.79
C PRO A 199 0.20 8.75 21.61
N ASP A 200 0.48 9.27 22.80
CA ASP A 200 -0.45 9.84 23.78
C ASP A 200 -0.72 11.34 23.56
N GLY A 201 -0.20 11.91 22.47
CA GLY A 201 -0.29 13.33 22.14
C GLY A 201 0.61 14.25 22.98
N ARG A 202 1.48 13.71 23.83
CA ARG A 202 2.48 14.48 24.60
C ARG A 202 3.84 14.44 23.94
N ARG A 203 4.62 15.50 24.16
CA ARG A 203 5.96 15.62 23.59
C ARG A 203 6.93 14.55 24.05
N PHE A 204 7.99 14.32 23.26
CA PHE A 204 9.06 13.38 23.60
C PHE A 204 9.88 13.82 24.82
N PRO A 205 10.39 15.07 24.90
CA PRO A 205 11.15 15.51 26.06
C PRO A 205 10.25 15.73 27.28
N ALA A 206 10.61 15.18 28.43
CA ALA A 206 9.84 15.32 29.68
C ALA A 206 9.47 16.78 30.00
N ASN A 207 8.28 17.00 30.60
CA ASN A 207 7.81 18.31 31.07
C ASN A 207 7.50 18.32 32.57
N GLY A 208 8.35 17.66 33.36
CA GLY A 208 8.04 17.37 34.76
C GLY A 208 7.11 16.17 34.91
N ALA A 209 6.60 15.99 36.13
CA ALA A 209 5.79 14.84 36.52
C ALA A 209 4.54 14.65 35.66
N HIS A 210 4.15 13.39 35.44
CA HIS A 210 2.94 13.11 34.68
C HIS A 210 1.69 13.68 35.41
N PRO A 211 0.72 14.32 34.74
CA PRO A 211 -0.43 14.94 35.41
C PRO A 211 -1.32 13.97 36.19
N LEU A 212 -1.27 12.69 35.85
CA LEU A 212 -1.98 11.61 36.55
C LEU A 212 -1.11 10.87 37.58
N ALA A 213 0.13 11.30 37.82
CA ALA A 213 0.98 10.69 38.82
C ALA A 213 0.35 10.82 40.21
N GLY A 214 0.19 9.69 40.89
CA GLY A 214 -0.28 9.60 42.26
C GLY A 214 0.83 9.34 43.27
N GLU A 215 0.45 9.17 44.53
CA GLU A 215 1.32 8.68 45.60
C GLU A 215 0.84 7.29 46.06
N GLY A 216 1.78 6.41 46.41
CA GLY A 216 1.46 5.08 46.93
C GLY A 216 1.24 4.03 45.85
N ALA A 217 0.26 3.15 46.07
CA ALA A 217 -0.03 2.04 45.15
C ALA A 217 -0.52 2.55 43.78
N CYS A 218 -0.16 1.83 42.72
CA CYS A 218 -0.61 2.11 41.36
C CYS A 218 -2.15 2.11 41.28
N ASP A 219 -2.73 3.19 40.77
CA ASP A 219 -4.16 3.28 40.50
C ASP A 219 -4.53 2.87 39.06
N VAL A 220 -5.85 2.79 38.76
CA VAL A 220 -6.36 2.35 37.45
C VAL A 220 -5.95 3.27 36.30
N LEU A 221 -5.77 4.56 36.55
CA LEU A 221 -5.38 5.54 35.54
C LEU A 221 -3.88 5.48 35.28
N GLU A 222 -3.08 5.34 36.34
CA GLU A 222 -1.66 5.07 36.21
C GLU A 222 -1.42 3.78 35.42
N ALA A 223 -2.17 2.71 35.74
CA ALA A 223 -2.09 1.46 35.00
C ALA A 223 -2.43 1.63 33.51
N TRP A 224 -3.52 2.33 33.15
CA TRP A 224 -3.84 2.63 31.75
C TRP A 224 -2.69 3.32 31.01
N GLU A 225 -2.09 4.35 31.62
CA GLU A 225 -1.00 5.09 31.00
C GLU A 225 0.28 4.24 30.87
N LEU A 226 0.56 3.39 31.86
CA LEU A 226 1.72 2.49 31.85
C LEU A 226 1.58 1.38 30.83
N THR A 227 0.39 0.78 30.70
CA THR A 227 0.15 -0.34 29.78
C THR A 227 -0.07 0.12 28.35
N ARG A 228 -0.28 1.40 28.10
CA ARG A 228 -0.45 1.96 26.76
C ARG A 228 0.67 1.49 25.81
N PRO A 229 0.35 0.73 24.74
CA PRO A 229 1.36 0.25 23.82
C PRO A 229 1.88 1.39 22.94
N TRP A 230 3.06 1.20 22.36
CA TRP A 230 3.44 1.95 21.18
C TRP A 230 2.67 1.43 19.96
N PHE A 231 2.28 2.34 19.08
CA PHE A 231 1.74 2.10 17.74
C PHE A 231 2.04 3.32 16.85
N VAL A 232 1.78 3.24 15.55
CA VAL A 232 1.99 4.37 14.64
C VAL A 232 1.08 5.54 15.03
N ASP A 233 1.65 6.74 15.19
CA ASP A 233 0.86 7.93 15.51
C ASP A 233 -0.19 8.17 14.40
N PRO A 234 -1.50 8.29 14.73
CA PRO A 234 -2.54 8.46 13.72
C PRO A 234 -2.40 9.69 12.83
N ASP A 235 -1.60 10.69 13.22
CA ASP A 235 -1.33 11.88 12.41
C ASP A 235 -0.07 11.73 11.54
N ALA A 236 0.73 10.67 11.71
CA ALA A 236 1.96 10.46 10.94
C ALA A 236 1.72 10.12 9.46
N GLY A 237 2.68 10.48 8.61
CA GLY A 237 2.67 10.17 7.19
C GLY A 237 2.75 8.67 6.90
N SER A 238 2.22 8.26 5.74
CA SER A 238 2.33 6.86 5.30
C SER A 238 3.80 6.45 5.13
N PHE A 239 4.16 5.25 5.59
CA PHE A 239 5.52 4.71 5.59
C PHE A 239 6.55 5.47 6.44
N SER A 240 6.16 6.50 7.21
CA SER A 240 7.11 7.31 7.97
C SER A 240 7.59 6.63 9.28
N SER A 241 6.82 5.67 9.79
CA SER A 241 7.03 5.04 11.10
C SER A 241 7.36 3.54 11.02
N GLN A 242 8.15 3.13 10.04
CA GLN A 242 8.55 1.73 9.84
C GLN A 242 9.86 1.38 10.55
N ALA A 243 10.04 0.08 10.82
CA ALA A 243 11.33 -0.50 11.13
C ALA A 243 11.97 -1.03 9.84
N VAL A 244 13.17 -0.56 9.56
CA VAL A 244 13.96 -0.89 8.37
C VAL A 244 15.20 -1.65 8.83
N HIS A 245 15.45 -2.82 8.24
CA HIS A 245 16.65 -3.59 8.55
C HIS A 245 17.91 -2.77 8.21
N PRO A 246 19.03 -2.88 8.96
CA PRO A 246 20.27 -2.16 8.68
C PRO A 246 20.81 -2.31 7.24
N SER A 247 20.50 -3.41 6.56
CA SER A 247 20.86 -3.62 5.15
C SER A 247 19.98 -2.87 4.14
N PHE A 248 18.93 -2.18 4.58
CA PHE A 248 17.89 -1.56 3.74
C PHE A 248 17.12 -2.52 2.83
N ARG A 249 17.22 -3.84 3.01
CA ARG A 249 16.58 -4.84 2.12
C ARG A 249 15.28 -5.41 2.66
N PHE A 250 14.98 -5.20 3.95
CA PHE A 250 13.74 -5.65 4.58
C PHE A 250 13.12 -4.56 5.46
N GLN A 251 11.80 -4.49 5.52
CA GLN A 251 11.06 -3.57 6.39
C GLN A 251 9.77 -4.17 6.95
N GLY A 252 9.32 -3.61 8.08
CA GLY A 252 8.09 -4.00 8.76
C GLY A 252 7.48 -2.84 9.55
N GLU A 253 6.22 -3.00 9.90
CA GLU A 253 5.45 -2.09 10.75
C GLU A 253 4.79 -2.95 11.83
N TYR A 254 4.82 -2.48 13.08
CA TYR A 254 4.24 -3.19 14.21
C TYR A 254 2.89 -2.57 14.56
N ASP A 255 1.85 -3.39 14.75
CA ASP A 255 0.53 -2.88 15.11
C ASP A 255 0.55 -2.33 16.55
N LEU A 256 0.96 -3.15 17.54
CA LEU A 256 1.12 -2.74 18.93
C LEU A 256 2.42 -3.31 19.54
N VAL A 257 3.14 -2.49 20.31
CA VAL A 257 4.31 -2.91 21.10
C VAL A 257 4.14 -2.51 22.56
N TYR A 258 3.89 -3.50 23.42
CA TYR A 258 3.85 -3.32 24.87
C TYR A 258 5.27 -3.39 25.45
N ARG A 259 5.50 -2.68 26.56
CA ARG A 259 6.80 -2.63 27.24
C ARG A 259 6.73 -2.66 28.76
N TRP A 260 5.52 -2.57 29.32
CA TRP A 260 5.30 -2.25 30.72
C TRP A 260 5.79 -3.35 31.67
N ARG A 261 5.94 -4.60 31.19
CA ARG A 261 6.55 -5.72 31.94
C ARG A 261 8.09 -5.72 31.93
N GLY A 262 8.73 -4.69 31.39
CA GLY A 262 10.20 -4.55 31.36
C GLY A 262 10.89 -5.15 30.13
N GLY A 263 10.13 -5.67 29.16
CA GLY A 263 10.63 -6.08 27.85
C GLY A 263 9.55 -5.91 26.78
N ALA A 264 9.93 -5.98 25.51
CA ALA A 264 9.02 -5.76 24.40
C ALA A 264 8.09 -6.97 24.20
N GLU A 265 6.80 -6.71 24.03
CA GLU A 265 5.82 -7.71 23.59
C GLU A 265 5.13 -7.16 22.34
N ILE A 266 5.21 -7.91 21.23
CA ILE A 266 4.69 -7.49 19.94
C ILE A 266 3.35 -8.17 19.70
N VAL A 267 2.34 -7.37 19.40
CA VAL A 267 0.99 -7.83 19.13
C VAL A 267 0.60 -7.40 17.72
N ASP A 268 0.06 -8.35 16.96
CA ASP A 268 -0.49 -8.14 15.62
C ASP A 268 -2.02 -8.25 15.70
N LEU A 269 -2.72 -7.22 15.22
CA LEU A 269 -4.18 -7.13 15.25
C LEU A 269 -4.76 -7.71 13.96
N LYS A 270 -5.77 -8.56 14.10
CA LYS A 270 -6.48 -9.12 12.95
C LYS A 270 -7.98 -8.99 13.14
N ALA A 271 -8.59 -8.09 12.36
CA ALA A 271 -10.04 -7.94 12.24
C ALA A 271 -10.68 -9.11 11.46
N SER A 272 -10.51 -10.32 11.98
CA SER A 272 -10.97 -11.56 11.39
C SER A 272 -11.20 -12.62 12.47
N ILE A 273 -11.83 -13.72 12.09
CA ILE A 273 -12.04 -14.90 12.95
C ILE A 273 -10.86 -15.90 12.90
N GLY A 274 -9.80 -15.60 12.16
CA GLY A 274 -8.63 -16.48 12.00
C GLY A 274 -8.83 -17.74 11.16
N ALA A 275 -10.04 -17.98 10.63
CA ALA A 275 -10.38 -19.18 9.86
C ALA A 275 -10.05 -19.03 8.36
N SER A 276 -8.77 -18.78 8.03
CA SER A 276 -8.33 -18.68 6.63
C SER A 276 -6.88 -19.13 6.46
N ASP A 277 -6.53 -19.49 5.25
CA ASP A 277 -5.15 -19.84 4.89
C ASP A 277 -4.11 -18.75 5.20
N ARG A 278 -4.52 -17.47 5.16
CA ARG A 278 -3.64 -16.34 5.52
C ARG A 278 -3.12 -16.40 6.95
N THR A 279 -3.81 -17.11 7.84
CA THR A 279 -3.43 -17.24 9.25
C THR A 279 -2.04 -17.82 9.42
N SER A 280 -1.66 -18.80 8.60
CA SER A 280 -0.30 -19.34 8.62
C SER A 280 0.78 -18.29 8.33
N GLY A 281 0.48 -17.31 7.47
CA GLY A 281 1.35 -16.20 7.15
C GLY A 281 1.58 -15.25 8.33
N TYR A 282 0.59 -15.10 9.22
CA TYR A 282 0.71 -14.21 10.39
C TYR A 282 1.74 -14.73 11.41
N HIS A 283 1.83 -16.05 11.62
CA HIS A 283 2.87 -16.65 12.47
C HIS A 283 4.27 -16.38 11.91
N ALA A 284 4.48 -16.61 10.61
CA ALA A 284 5.75 -16.34 9.95
C ALA A 284 6.11 -14.84 10.00
N GLN A 285 5.12 -13.97 9.80
CA GLN A 285 5.28 -12.52 9.87
C GLN A 285 5.71 -12.04 11.25
N LEU A 286 5.09 -12.49 12.33
CA LEU A 286 5.50 -12.10 13.69
C LEU A 286 6.91 -12.57 14.05
N ARG A 287 7.32 -13.75 13.61
CA ARG A 287 8.70 -14.24 13.81
C ARG A 287 9.70 -13.40 13.00
N ALA A 288 9.37 -13.03 11.76
CA ALA A 288 10.16 -12.09 10.97
C ALA A 288 10.26 -10.71 11.66
N TYR A 289 9.18 -10.25 12.28
CA TYR A 289 9.15 -8.99 13.04
C TYR A 289 10.01 -9.04 14.32
N ALA A 290 10.13 -10.20 14.96
CA ALA A 290 11.08 -10.41 16.05
C ALA A 290 12.54 -10.40 15.59
N ALA A 291 12.85 -10.97 14.42
CA ALA A 291 14.18 -10.87 13.81
C ALA A 291 14.52 -9.42 13.40
N LEU A 292 13.56 -8.71 12.80
CA LEU A 292 13.70 -7.27 12.52
C LEU A 292 13.89 -6.45 13.79
N TRP A 293 13.16 -6.78 14.86
CA TRP A 293 13.33 -6.16 16.17
C TRP A 293 14.76 -6.36 16.66
N ARG A 294 15.27 -7.60 16.65
CA ARG A 294 16.66 -7.90 17.02
C ARG A 294 17.66 -7.06 16.22
N ALA A 295 17.51 -7.02 14.90
CA ALA A 295 18.44 -6.30 14.01
C ALA A 295 18.45 -4.79 14.26
N THR A 296 17.30 -4.20 14.62
CA THR A 296 17.14 -2.76 14.90
C THR A 296 17.43 -2.38 16.36
N HIS A 297 17.96 -3.33 17.15
CA HIS A 297 18.41 -3.15 18.53
C HIS A 297 19.78 -3.82 18.73
N ASP A 298 20.72 -3.59 17.82
CA ASP A 298 22.12 -4.04 17.93
C ASP A 298 22.28 -5.55 18.22
N GLY A 299 21.36 -6.37 17.73
CA GLY A 299 21.41 -7.83 17.85
C GLY A 299 20.78 -8.41 19.14
N SER A 300 20.28 -7.58 20.08
CA SER A 300 19.65 -8.03 21.34
C SER A 300 19.01 -6.88 22.13
N PRO A 301 17.88 -7.09 22.85
CA PRO A 301 17.17 -8.34 23.11
C PRO A 301 16.05 -8.64 22.11
N LEU A 302 15.71 -9.93 22.02
CA LEU A 302 14.47 -10.36 21.37
C LEU A 302 13.24 -9.93 22.18
N PRO A 303 12.07 -9.79 21.55
CA PRO A 303 10.81 -9.60 22.28
C PRO A 303 10.53 -10.77 23.23
N ASN A 304 9.94 -10.48 24.38
CA ASN A 304 9.56 -11.47 25.39
C ASN A 304 8.34 -12.29 24.97
N ARG A 305 7.46 -11.72 24.14
CA ARG A 305 6.22 -12.34 23.69
C ARG A 305 5.84 -11.84 22.30
N LEU A 306 5.30 -12.74 21.49
CA LEU A 306 4.66 -12.44 20.22
C LEU A 306 3.23 -12.98 20.28
N SER A 307 2.22 -12.22 19.87
CA SER A 307 0.86 -12.74 19.81
C SER A 307 0.02 -12.11 18.70
N ILE A 308 -0.97 -12.86 18.23
CA ILE A 308 -1.98 -12.42 17.26
C ILE A 308 -3.31 -12.29 18.00
N TRP A 309 -3.98 -11.16 17.85
CA TRP A 309 -5.30 -10.93 18.42
C TRP A 309 -6.37 -11.03 17.32
N PHE A 310 -7.16 -12.10 17.36
CA PHE A 310 -8.27 -12.31 16.42
C PHE A 310 -9.53 -11.62 16.93
N LEU A 311 -9.71 -10.36 16.55
CA LEU A 311 -10.80 -9.51 17.04
C LEU A 311 -12.19 -10.00 16.65
N GLY A 312 -12.29 -10.84 15.61
CA GLY A 312 -13.53 -11.49 15.19
C GLY A 312 -14.06 -12.52 16.20
N THR A 313 -13.21 -13.07 17.04
CA THR A 313 -13.58 -14.04 18.09
C THR A 313 -13.22 -13.58 19.50
N GLY A 314 -12.20 -12.74 19.63
CA GLY A 314 -11.61 -12.34 20.91
C GLY A 314 -10.46 -13.25 21.37
N ASP A 315 -10.02 -14.17 20.51
CA ASP A 315 -8.94 -15.11 20.85
C ASP A 315 -7.56 -14.47 20.71
N VAL A 316 -6.66 -14.86 21.62
CA VAL A 316 -5.23 -14.55 21.56
C VAL A 316 -4.46 -15.81 21.22
N VAL A 317 -3.64 -15.74 20.16
CA VAL A 317 -2.74 -16.82 19.77
C VAL A 317 -1.31 -16.39 20.02
N ASP A 318 -0.65 -17.06 20.96
CA ASP A 318 0.79 -16.87 21.18
C ASP A 318 1.60 -17.47 20.02
N VAL A 319 2.65 -16.74 19.63
CA VAL A 319 3.60 -17.16 18.59
C VAL A 319 4.95 -17.38 19.24
N ASP A 320 5.61 -18.49 18.90
CA ASP A 320 6.92 -18.81 19.41
C ASP A 320 7.94 -17.71 19.05
N VAL A 321 8.57 -17.13 20.07
CA VAL A 321 9.71 -16.22 19.89
C VAL A 321 10.85 -17.00 19.23
N PRO A 322 11.38 -16.55 18.08
CA PRO A 322 12.44 -17.28 17.40
C PRO A 322 13.75 -17.27 18.22
N SER A 323 14.60 -18.27 18.01
CA SER A 323 15.97 -18.24 18.53
C SER A 323 16.83 -17.25 17.76
N HIS A 324 17.98 -16.85 18.33
CA HIS A 324 18.96 -16.03 17.61
C HIS A 324 19.46 -16.71 16.33
N ALA A 325 19.69 -18.02 16.36
CA ALA A 325 20.07 -18.80 15.17
C ALA A 325 19.00 -18.74 14.08
N TRP A 326 17.71 -18.84 14.46
CA TRP A 326 16.62 -18.67 13.50
C TRP A 326 16.59 -17.26 12.91
N CYS A 327 16.89 -16.23 13.71
CA CYS A 327 16.95 -14.85 13.20
C CYS A 327 18.07 -14.69 12.18
N GLU A 328 19.24 -15.29 12.41
CA GLU A 328 20.36 -15.28 11.47
C GLU A 328 20.03 -16.03 10.17
N GLU A 329 19.35 -17.18 10.27
CA GLU A 329 18.85 -17.92 9.11
C GLU A 329 17.80 -17.12 8.33
N PHE A 330 16.89 -16.44 9.03
CA PHE A 330 15.90 -15.56 8.41
C PHE A 330 16.56 -14.37 7.71
N GLU A 331 17.56 -13.75 8.35
CA GLU A 331 18.33 -12.65 7.77
C GLU A 331 19.04 -13.09 6.49
N ALA A 332 19.81 -14.17 6.53
CA ALA A 332 20.45 -14.73 5.34
C ALA A 332 19.43 -15.07 4.23
N ARG A 333 18.26 -15.57 4.61
CA ARG A 333 17.19 -15.92 3.67
C ARG A 333 16.60 -14.71 2.97
N PHE A 334 16.19 -13.66 3.70
CA PHE A 334 15.59 -12.50 3.03
C PHE A 334 16.62 -11.73 2.20
N GLU A 335 17.89 -11.74 2.60
CA GLU A 335 18.98 -11.16 1.83
C GLU A 335 19.12 -11.86 0.48
N SER A 336 19.24 -13.19 0.48
CA SER A 336 19.29 -13.99 -0.75
C SER A 336 18.04 -13.81 -1.60
N LEU A 337 16.85 -13.75 -0.98
CA LEU A 337 15.60 -13.57 -1.71
C LEU A 337 15.48 -12.15 -2.28
N TRP A 338 16.03 -11.13 -1.60
CA TRP A 338 16.05 -9.78 -2.13
C TRP A 338 16.91 -9.71 -3.39
N GLU A 339 18.07 -10.36 -3.40
CA GLU A 339 18.93 -10.45 -4.58
C GLU A 339 18.20 -11.16 -5.74
N GLU A 340 17.57 -12.32 -5.47
CA GLU A 340 16.80 -13.08 -6.46
C GLU A 340 15.60 -12.32 -7.04
N LEU A 341 14.87 -11.56 -6.21
CA LEU A 341 13.59 -10.97 -6.60
C LEU A 341 13.67 -9.50 -7.00
N ARG A 342 14.68 -8.78 -6.51
CA ARG A 342 14.78 -7.32 -6.65
C ARG A 342 16.00 -6.91 -7.42
N GLU A 343 17.17 -7.51 -7.17
CA GLU A 343 18.37 -7.20 -7.93
C GLU A 343 18.27 -7.76 -9.34
N GLU A 344 17.98 -9.05 -9.43
CA GLU A 344 17.55 -9.71 -10.65
C GLU A 344 16.01 -9.60 -10.71
N THR A 345 15.45 -9.01 -11.77
CA THR A 345 13.98 -9.05 -11.93
C THR A 345 13.63 -10.44 -12.49
N PRO A 346 12.91 -11.30 -11.74
CA PRO A 346 12.66 -12.66 -12.18
C PRO A 346 11.77 -12.67 -13.43
N ASP A 347 11.99 -13.64 -14.30
CA ASP A 347 11.10 -13.91 -15.42
C ASP A 347 9.94 -14.84 -15.03
N GLU A 348 9.04 -15.06 -15.95
CA GLU A 348 7.86 -15.89 -15.70
C GLU A 348 8.20 -17.38 -15.50
N ALA A 349 9.30 -17.85 -16.10
CA ALA A 349 9.74 -19.24 -16.04
C ALA A 349 10.40 -19.56 -14.69
N SER A 350 11.10 -18.60 -14.08
CA SER A 350 11.62 -18.72 -12.71
C SER A 350 10.52 -18.64 -11.64
N CYS A 351 9.29 -18.29 -12.02
CA CYS A 351 8.14 -18.18 -11.12
C CYS A 351 7.06 -19.23 -11.46
N PRO A 352 7.29 -20.53 -11.19
CA PRO A 352 6.37 -21.58 -11.60
C PRO A 352 5.01 -21.46 -10.89
N PRO A 353 3.91 -21.90 -11.55
CA PRO A 353 2.56 -21.89 -10.98
C PRO A 353 2.33 -23.06 -10.01
N HIS A 354 3.30 -23.36 -9.15
CA HIS A 354 3.25 -24.43 -8.15
C HIS A 354 2.98 -23.81 -6.77
N PRO A 355 1.71 -23.67 -6.36
CA PRO A 355 1.40 -23.13 -5.06
C PRO A 355 1.76 -24.14 -3.94
N ALA A 356 2.10 -23.64 -2.76
CA ALA A 356 2.19 -24.47 -1.55
C ALA A 356 0.80 -25.06 -1.19
N PRO A 357 0.72 -26.13 -0.38
CA PRO A 357 -0.57 -26.63 0.10
C PRO A 357 -1.40 -25.55 0.80
N TYR A 358 -2.73 -25.59 0.64
CA TYR A 358 -3.63 -24.69 1.38
C TYR A 358 -3.62 -25.09 2.86
N ARG A 359 -3.47 -24.13 3.77
CA ARG A 359 -3.39 -24.42 5.21
C ARG A 359 -4.71 -24.10 5.90
N ASN A 360 -5.43 -25.13 6.33
CA ASN A 360 -6.73 -24.97 7.00
C ASN A 360 -6.54 -24.46 8.44
N HIS A 361 -7.35 -23.47 8.79
CA HIS A 361 -7.41 -22.94 10.15
C HIS A 361 -8.87 -22.77 10.56
N GLY A 362 -9.16 -23.13 11.80
CA GLY A 362 -10.46 -22.95 12.45
C GLY A 362 -10.62 -21.58 13.09
N LEU A 363 -11.70 -21.43 13.87
CA LEU A 363 -11.96 -20.23 14.67
C LEU A 363 -10.80 -19.95 15.64
N GLY A 364 -10.45 -18.67 15.78
CA GLY A 364 -9.32 -18.26 16.63
C GLY A 364 -7.95 -18.61 16.05
N GLY A 365 -7.88 -19.01 14.77
CA GLY A 365 -6.61 -19.31 14.11
C GLY A 365 -6.00 -20.68 14.46
N VAL A 366 -6.80 -21.60 14.99
CA VAL A 366 -6.34 -22.97 15.30
C VAL A 366 -5.96 -23.70 14.01
N PHE A 367 -4.74 -24.21 13.91
CA PHE A 367 -4.29 -24.97 12.74
C PHE A 367 -4.99 -26.33 12.65
N GLU A 368 -5.65 -26.61 11.53
CA GLU A 368 -6.44 -27.83 11.30
C GLU A 368 -5.78 -28.79 10.30
N GLY A 369 -4.57 -28.48 9.84
CA GLY A 369 -3.82 -29.27 8.87
C GLY A 369 -3.74 -28.64 7.49
N GLU A 370 -3.02 -29.30 6.59
CA GLU A 370 -3.00 -28.96 5.17
C GLU A 370 -4.22 -29.56 4.48
N ASP A 371 -4.71 -28.89 3.43
CA ASP A 371 -5.81 -29.39 2.64
C ASP A 371 -5.37 -30.51 1.69
N ASP A 372 -6.22 -31.52 1.54
CA ASP A 372 -5.98 -32.64 0.63
C ASP A 372 -6.06 -32.22 -0.85
N ASP A 373 -6.80 -31.15 -1.17
CA ASP A 373 -6.85 -30.59 -2.53
C ASP A 373 -5.67 -29.66 -2.79
N LEU A 374 -4.67 -30.18 -3.53
CA LEU A 374 -3.49 -29.46 -3.96
C LEU A 374 -3.80 -28.21 -4.80
N LEU A 375 -4.98 -28.14 -5.43
CA LEU A 375 -5.41 -27.02 -6.27
C LEU A 375 -6.28 -26.01 -5.51
N LYS A 376 -6.58 -26.22 -4.21
CA LYS A 376 -7.46 -25.34 -3.44
C LYS A 376 -7.00 -23.88 -3.42
N ARG A 377 -5.68 -23.62 -3.41
CA ARG A 377 -5.17 -22.25 -3.56
C ARG A 377 -5.47 -21.67 -4.94
N CYS A 378 -5.28 -22.45 -6.00
CA CYS A 378 -5.55 -22.02 -7.37
C CYS A 378 -7.03 -21.70 -7.58
N THR A 379 -7.94 -22.54 -7.08
CA THR A 379 -9.39 -22.34 -7.24
C THR A 379 -9.91 -21.08 -6.53
N LEU A 380 -9.24 -20.67 -5.45
CA LEU A 380 -9.53 -19.43 -4.71
C LEU A 380 -8.70 -18.23 -5.19
N CYS A 381 -7.76 -18.42 -6.12
CA CYS A 381 -6.88 -17.38 -6.60
C CYS A 381 -7.60 -16.50 -7.63
N GLU A 382 -7.51 -15.18 -7.44
CA GLU A 382 -8.07 -14.19 -8.39
C GLU A 382 -7.47 -14.34 -9.79
N TRP A 383 -6.23 -14.83 -9.87
CA TRP A 383 -5.49 -14.96 -11.12
C TRP A 383 -5.73 -16.27 -11.86
N GLN A 384 -6.62 -17.16 -11.39
CA GLN A 384 -6.89 -18.45 -12.05
C GLN A 384 -7.32 -18.31 -13.52
N VAL A 385 -7.91 -17.18 -13.90
CA VAL A 385 -8.34 -16.90 -15.28
C VAL A 385 -7.19 -16.57 -16.23
N ILE A 386 -5.99 -16.29 -15.71
CA ILE A 386 -4.79 -15.91 -16.47
C ILE A 386 -3.55 -16.71 -16.06
N CYS A 387 -3.71 -17.67 -15.15
CA CYS A 387 -2.66 -18.52 -14.64
C CYS A 387 -3.05 -19.96 -14.96
N PRO A 388 -2.19 -20.76 -15.62
CA PRO A 388 -2.51 -22.14 -15.95
C PRO A 388 -2.64 -23.05 -14.72
N GLY A 389 -2.18 -22.61 -13.55
CA GLY A 389 -2.01 -23.49 -12.39
C GLY A 389 -0.90 -24.53 -12.62
N PRO A 390 -0.71 -25.47 -11.68
CA PRO A 390 0.38 -26.43 -11.73
C PRO A 390 0.21 -27.50 -12.82
N GLU A 391 -1.01 -27.73 -13.28
CA GLU A 391 -1.34 -28.80 -14.23
C GLU A 391 -1.58 -28.29 -15.66
N GLY A 392 -1.62 -26.97 -15.87
CA GLY A 392 -2.10 -26.39 -17.11
C GLY A 392 -1.02 -25.86 -18.05
N GLU A 393 -1.42 -25.68 -19.30
CA GLU A 393 -0.81 -24.77 -20.26
C GLU A 393 -1.85 -23.71 -20.61
N MET A 394 -1.42 -22.47 -20.90
CA MET A 394 -2.33 -21.45 -21.41
C MET A 394 -2.25 -21.46 -22.94
N PRO A 395 -3.39 -21.43 -23.67
CA PRO A 395 -3.36 -21.35 -25.12
C PRO A 395 -2.59 -20.11 -25.60
N ASP A 396 -1.76 -20.33 -26.62
CA ASP A 396 -1.03 -19.25 -27.29
C ASP A 396 -1.99 -18.18 -27.82
N LEU A 397 -1.60 -16.92 -27.65
CA LEU A 397 -2.35 -15.81 -28.17
C LEU A 397 -2.11 -15.65 -29.68
N PRO A 398 -3.17 -15.41 -30.48
CA PRO A 398 -3.03 -15.24 -31.92
C PRO A 398 -2.20 -13.98 -32.24
N ARG A 399 -1.10 -14.17 -32.97
CA ARG A 399 -0.22 -13.07 -33.46
C ARG A 399 -0.71 -12.43 -34.75
N ARG A 400 -1.66 -13.08 -35.41
CA ARG A 400 -2.20 -12.66 -36.69
C ARG A 400 -3.66 -13.08 -36.78
N PHE A 401 -4.55 -12.14 -37.08
CA PHE A 401 -5.98 -12.42 -37.24
C PHE A 401 -6.60 -11.56 -38.35
N GLN A 402 -7.74 -12.00 -38.85
CA GLN A 402 -8.52 -11.24 -39.84
C GLN A 402 -9.79 -10.73 -39.17
N LEU A 403 -9.96 -9.41 -39.16
CA LEU A 403 -11.19 -8.81 -38.66
C LEU A 403 -12.37 -9.14 -39.59
N PRO A 404 -13.56 -9.49 -39.06
CA PRO A 404 -14.75 -9.67 -39.89
C PRO A 404 -15.00 -8.44 -40.78
N GLY A 405 -15.20 -8.66 -42.08
CA GLY A 405 -15.40 -7.59 -43.06
C GLY A 405 -14.13 -6.91 -43.57
N HIS A 406 -12.94 -7.30 -43.11
CA HIS A 406 -11.65 -6.79 -43.61
C HIS A 406 -10.97 -7.84 -44.49
N ALA A 407 -10.47 -7.44 -45.66
CA ALA A 407 -9.75 -8.34 -46.56
C ALA A 407 -8.28 -8.56 -46.15
N GLN A 408 -7.71 -7.63 -45.37
CA GLN A 408 -6.34 -7.69 -44.90
C GLN A 408 -6.25 -8.38 -43.54
N THR A 409 -5.16 -9.10 -43.34
CA THR A 409 -4.83 -9.67 -42.04
C THR A 409 -4.08 -8.65 -41.19
N THR A 410 -4.46 -8.52 -39.94
CA THR A 410 -3.79 -7.69 -38.94
C THR A 410 -2.69 -8.51 -38.26
N ASN A 411 -1.49 -7.95 -38.17
CA ASN A 411 -0.42 -8.46 -37.31
C ASN A 411 -0.43 -7.66 -36.00
N VAL A 412 -0.13 -8.31 -34.88
CA VAL A 412 -0.11 -7.65 -33.57
C VAL A 412 1.24 -7.74 -32.89
N ASP A 413 1.57 -6.66 -32.18
CA ASP A 413 2.78 -6.54 -31.38
C ASP A 413 2.61 -7.31 -30.05
N SER A 414 3.71 -7.86 -29.51
CA SER A 414 3.70 -8.34 -28.11
C SER A 414 3.62 -7.15 -27.18
N LEU A 415 2.95 -7.29 -26.04
CA LEU A 415 2.81 -6.18 -25.10
C LEU A 415 4.16 -5.66 -24.61
N GLY A 416 5.08 -6.57 -24.28
CA GLY A 416 6.44 -6.24 -23.83
C GLY A 416 7.36 -5.62 -24.89
N ASP A 417 7.03 -5.74 -26.18
CA ASP A 417 7.86 -5.17 -27.27
C ASP A 417 7.52 -3.70 -27.58
N ILE A 418 6.40 -3.20 -27.04
CA ILE A 418 5.91 -1.84 -27.29
C ILE A 418 6.64 -0.86 -26.37
N ASN A 419 7.50 -0.02 -26.95
CA ASN A 419 8.13 1.09 -26.25
C ASN A 419 7.63 2.45 -26.77
N PRO A 420 6.80 3.18 -26.00
CA PRO A 420 6.32 4.51 -26.39
C PRO A 420 7.33 5.63 -26.15
N ARG A 421 8.46 5.35 -25.51
CA ARG A 421 9.44 6.36 -25.10
C ARG A 421 10.44 6.63 -26.20
N VAL A 422 10.79 7.90 -26.36
CA VAL A 422 11.81 8.38 -27.30
C VAL A 422 12.76 9.35 -26.62
N ASP A 423 13.96 9.44 -27.16
CA ASP A 423 14.92 10.49 -26.84
C ASP A 423 14.94 11.51 -27.98
N LEU A 424 14.98 12.79 -27.65
CA LEU A 424 14.90 13.88 -28.62
C LEU A 424 15.84 15.03 -28.27
N HIS A 425 16.53 15.56 -29.27
CA HIS A 425 17.23 16.83 -29.23
C HIS A 425 16.35 17.90 -29.87
N LEU A 426 15.87 18.84 -29.08
CA LEU A 426 14.97 19.90 -29.53
C LEU A 426 15.48 21.28 -29.08
N GLU A 427 14.88 22.33 -29.62
CA GLU A 427 15.08 23.69 -29.15
C GLU A 427 13.85 24.19 -28.39
N VAL A 428 14.07 24.99 -27.36
CA VAL A 428 12.99 25.65 -26.61
C VAL A 428 12.48 26.85 -27.40
N ASN A 429 11.29 26.76 -27.95
CA ASN A 429 10.66 27.83 -28.72
C ASN A 429 10.07 28.93 -27.83
N SER A 430 9.47 28.55 -26.70
CA SER A 430 8.91 29.51 -25.74
C SER A 430 8.78 28.92 -24.34
N VAL A 431 8.93 29.77 -23.33
CA VAL A 431 8.69 29.48 -21.92
C VAL A 431 7.70 30.52 -21.38
N GLN A 432 6.59 30.06 -20.82
CA GLN A 432 5.59 30.93 -20.20
C GLN A 432 5.49 30.60 -18.71
N ILE A 433 5.83 31.57 -17.87
CA ILE A 433 5.73 31.45 -16.41
C ILE A 433 4.39 32.06 -15.97
N THR A 434 3.54 31.24 -15.34
CA THR A 434 2.22 31.64 -14.89
C THR A 434 2.14 31.59 -13.35
N GLY A 435 2.65 32.63 -12.69
CA GLY A 435 2.61 32.74 -11.22
C GLY A 435 3.25 31.53 -10.53
N ALA A 436 2.58 30.98 -9.51
CA ALA A 436 3.05 29.83 -8.73
C ALA A 436 2.89 28.45 -9.44
N SER A 437 2.48 28.42 -10.71
CA SER A 437 2.31 27.17 -11.46
C SER A 437 3.52 26.85 -12.34
N ARG A 438 3.72 25.56 -12.64
CA ARG A 438 4.82 25.08 -13.50
C ARG A 438 4.89 25.86 -14.82
N PRO A 439 6.09 26.16 -15.32
CA PRO A 439 6.24 26.83 -16.61
C PRO A 439 5.65 25.97 -17.72
N ARG A 440 4.98 26.63 -18.67
CA ARG A 440 4.59 26.03 -19.94
C ARG A 440 5.73 26.17 -20.91
N VAL A 441 6.30 25.04 -21.32
CA VAL A 441 7.42 24.97 -22.27
C VAL A 441 6.93 24.42 -23.59
N LEU A 442 7.34 25.06 -24.69
CA LEU A 442 7.06 24.64 -26.05
C LEU A 442 8.39 24.34 -26.75
N PHE A 443 8.55 23.11 -27.22
CA PHE A 443 9.73 22.69 -27.96
C PHE A 443 9.51 22.83 -29.47
N THR A 444 10.60 22.89 -30.24
CA THR A 444 10.58 22.94 -31.70
C THR A 444 11.75 22.14 -32.29
N ASP A 445 11.51 21.51 -33.45
CA ASP A 445 12.55 20.95 -34.32
C ASP A 445 12.93 21.92 -35.46
N GLY A 446 12.38 23.14 -35.44
CA GLY A 446 12.51 24.16 -36.49
C GLY A 446 11.36 24.15 -37.51
N GLN A 447 10.54 23.09 -37.57
CA GLN A 447 9.40 22.95 -38.48
C GLN A 447 8.07 22.79 -37.71
N ARG A 448 8.09 22.01 -36.64
CA ARG A 448 6.94 21.66 -35.80
C ARG A 448 7.21 22.02 -34.36
N GLN A 449 6.13 22.07 -33.59
CA GLN A 449 6.18 22.42 -32.17
C GLN A 449 5.49 21.33 -31.34
N ALA A 450 6.01 21.09 -30.14
CA ALA A 450 5.45 20.15 -29.19
C ALA A 450 5.35 20.76 -27.78
N GLU A 451 4.17 20.65 -27.16
CA GLU A 451 3.90 21.20 -25.82
C GLU A 451 4.36 20.23 -24.73
N MET A 452 5.02 20.75 -23.70
CA MET A 452 5.42 19.95 -22.53
C MET A 452 4.19 19.65 -21.64
N ARG A 453 4.03 18.38 -21.27
CA ARG A 453 3.02 17.95 -20.28
C ARG A 453 3.63 17.04 -19.24
N ILE A 454 3.83 17.56 -18.04
CA ILE A 454 4.26 16.77 -16.88
C ILE A 454 3.06 16.01 -16.33
N LEU A 455 3.20 14.70 -16.23
CA LEU A 455 2.25 13.79 -15.61
C LEU A 455 2.50 13.76 -14.10
N GLY A 456 1.42 13.67 -13.31
CA GLY A 456 1.51 13.62 -11.85
C GLY A 456 1.59 14.99 -11.15
N ARG A 457 1.62 14.95 -9.83
CA ARG A 457 1.56 16.15 -8.97
C ARG A 457 2.89 16.87 -8.82
N ASN A 458 4.02 16.19 -8.94
CA ASN A 458 5.37 16.71 -8.71
C ASN A 458 6.17 16.79 -10.03
N THR A 459 7.15 17.69 -10.09
CA THR A 459 8.08 17.74 -11.22
C THR A 459 9.06 16.59 -11.04
N PRO A 460 9.35 15.78 -12.07
CA PRO A 460 10.38 14.75 -11.98
C PRO A 460 11.73 15.35 -11.56
N GLU A 461 12.45 14.67 -10.67
CA GLU A 461 13.76 15.15 -10.16
C GLU A 461 14.76 15.40 -11.29
N GLY A 462 14.74 14.56 -12.33
CA GLY A 462 15.59 14.69 -13.52
C GLY A 462 15.19 15.81 -14.49
N MET A 463 14.25 16.69 -14.14
CA MET A 463 13.83 17.80 -14.99
C MET A 463 14.25 19.15 -14.44
N ASN A 464 15.24 19.77 -15.08
CA ASN A 464 15.56 21.18 -14.84
C ASN A 464 14.63 22.08 -15.67
N LEU A 465 13.69 22.76 -15.01
CA LEU A 465 12.72 23.64 -15.68
C LEU A 465 13.23 25.06 -15.94
N ASP A 466 14.45 25.41 -15.52
CA ASP A 466 15.08 26.72 -15.73
C ASP A 466 15.67 26.85 -17.14
N VAL A 467 14.82 26.59 -18.14
CA VAL A 467 15.18 26.70 -19.55
C VAL A 467 14.81 28.06 -20.13
N VAL A 468 15.54 28.48 -21.17
CA VAL A 468 15.31 29.75 -21.88
C VAL A 468 15.01 29.55 -23.36
N LYS A 469 14.32 30.52 -23.98
CA LYS A 469 14.05 30.49 -25.42
C LYS A 469 15.34 30.42 -26.23
N GLY A 470 15.36 29.58 -27.26
CA GLY A 470 16.50 29.32 -28.13
C GLY A 470 17.50 28.32 -27.55
N GLN A 471 17.31 27.87 -26.31
CA GLN A 471 18.18 26.86 -25.71
C GLN A 471 17.91 25.49 -26.31
N ARG A 472 18.99 24.77 -26.61
CA ARG A 472 18.92 23.37 -27.03
C ARG A 472 18.84 22.47 -25.82
N VAL A 473 17.98 21.47 -25.91
CA VAL A 473 17.71 20.53 -24.83
C VAL A 473 17.75 19.10 -25.34
N ARG A 474 18.26 18.21 -24.49
CA ARG A 474 18.11 16.78 -24.64
C ARG A 474 16.97 16.34 -23.73
N LEU A 475 15.97 15.72 -24.34
CA LEU A 475 14.84 15.09 -23.67
C LEU A 475 15.07 13.58 -23.72
N THR A 476 15.06 12.93 -22.57
CA THR A 476 15.25 11.48 -22.49
C THR A 476 13.96 10.83 -21.98
N ASN A 477 13.60 9.68 -22.53
CA ASN A 477 12.44 8.88 -22.11
C ASN A 477 11.10 9.65 -22.11
N VAL A 478 10.91 10.55 -23.09
CA VAL A 478 9.64 11.30 -23.26
C VAL A 478 8.66 10.53 -24.14
N MET A 479 7.37 10.80 -24.00
CA MET A 479 6.32 10.09 -24.76
C MET A 479 5.54 11.07 -25.64
N PRO A 480 5.67 10.98 -26.98
CA PRO A 480 4.91 11.81 -27.91
C PRO A 480 3.43 11.41 -27.94
N GLU A 481 2.54 12.40 -27.88
CA GLU A 481 1.08 12.22 -27.92
C GLU A 481 0.47 13.24 -28.89
N ILE A 482 -0.46 12.80 -29.73
CA ILE A 482 -1.27 13.70 -30.56
C ILE A 482 -2.61 13.93 -29.90
N GLY A 483 -2.79 15.12 -29.34
CA GLY A 483 -4.02 15.52 -28.67
C GLY A 483 -5.14 15.91 -29.64
N ARG A 484 -6.31 16.22 -29.07
CA ARG A 484 -7.47 16.72 -29.81
C ARG A 484 -7.11 18.02 -30.54
N GLY A 485 -7.29 18.04 -31.87
CA GLY A 485 -6.89 19.18 -32.72
C GLY A 485 -5.49 19.05 -33.34
N GLY A 486 -4.85 17.88 -33.25
CA GLY A 486 -3.61 17.58 -33.96
C GLY A 486 -2.34 18.17 -33.33
N ARG A 487 -2.45 18.77 -32.15
CA ARG A 487 -1.31 19.34 -31.41
C ARG A 487 -0.47 18.20 -30.82
N LEU A 488 0.83 18.25 -31.10
CA LEU A 488 1.81 17.33 -30.52
C LEU A 488 2.13 17.77 -29.09
N THR A 489 2.08 16.80 -28.17
CA THR A 489 2.43 16.97 -26.76
C THR A 489 3.54 15.97 -26.43
N LEU A 490 4.51 16.37 -25.62
CA LEU A 490 5.49 15.45 -25.03
C LEU A 490 5.12 15.25 -23.57
N ARG A 491 4.74 14.02 -23.21
CA ARG A 491 4.44 13.62 -21.84
C ARG A 491 5.73 13.28 -21.09
N PHE A 492 5.87 13.83 -19.89
CA PHE A 492 6.98 13.60 -18.98
C PHE A 492 6.48 12.95 -17.70
N ASP A 493 7.17 11.91 -17.24
CA ASP A 493 6.88 11.24 -15.98
C ASP A 493 8.18 11.05 -15.18
N PRO A 494 8.18 10.37 -14.02
CA PRO A 494 9.39 10.19 -13.22
C PRO A 494 10.59 9.57 -13.93
N ARG A 495 10.42 8.92 -15.10
CA ARG A 495 11.54 8.37 -15.90
C ARG A 495 12.09 9.34 -16.93
N SER A 496 11.41 10.47 -17.15
CA SER A 496 11.81 11.46 -18.16
C SER A 496 12.81 12.46 -17.58
N THR A 497 13.82 12.83 -18.37
CA THR A 497 14.77 13.89 -18.02
C THR A 497 14.74 15.03 -19.02
N LEU A 498 15.14 16.21 -18.54
CA LEU A 498 15.32 17.40 -19.37
C LEU A 498 16.65 18.06 -18.99
N GLU A 499 17.55 18.12 -19.96
CA GLU A 499 18.89 18.70 -19.80
C GLU A 499 19.18 19.71 -20.90
N ALA A 500 19.80 20.83 -20.54
CA ALA A 500 20.33 21.79 -21.50
C ALA A 500 21.62 21.26 -22.14
N VAL A 501 21.77 21.46 -23.45
CA VAL A 501 22.96 21.03 -24.20
C VAL A 501 23.52 22.16 -25.06
N GLU A 502 24.84 22.17 -25.29
CA GLU A 502 25.52 23.24 -26.02
C GLU A 502 25.37 23.14 -27.55
N GLY A 503 24.95 21.98 -28.09
CA GLY A 503 24.86 21.72 -29.52
C GLY A 503 24.22 20.38 -29.86
N GLY A 504 24.12 20.05 -31.16
CA GLY A 504 23.50 18.81 -31.66
C GLY A 504 22.57 19.03 -32.86
N ALA A 505 22.34 18.01 -33.69
CA ALA A 505 21.30 18.07 -34.70
C ALA A 505 19.92 17.99 -34.00
N LEU A 506 18.93 18.74 -34.48
CA LEU A 506 17.57 18.63 -33.96
C LEU A 506 16.91 17.37 -34.52
N ASP A 507 16.28 16.59 -33.65
CA ASP A 507 15.50 15.42 -34.02
C ASP A 507 14.15 15.85 -34.59
N SER A 508 13.64 15.12 -35.60
CA SER A 508 12.39 15.49 -36.26
C SER A 508 11.17 15.00 -35.50
N LEU A 509 10.34 15.94 -35.05
CA LEU A 509 9.04 15.64 -34.42
C LEU A 509 8.05 14.95 -35.38
N MET A 510 8.33 14.92 -36.69
CA MET A 510 7.55 14.12 -37.65
C MET A 510 7.81 12.63 -37.52
N MET A 511 9.09 12.25 -37.35
CA MET A 511 9.51 10.84 -37.30
C MET A 511 9.11 10.18 -35.98
N HIS A 512 8.98 10.98 -34.92
CA HIS A 512 8.62 10.53 -33.59
C HIS A 512 7.14 10.77 -33.26
N GLN A 513 6.26 10.77 -34.27
CA GLN A 513 4.83 10.68 -34.00
C GLN A 513 4.50 9.27 -33.46
N PRO A 514 3.60 9.15 -32.46
CA PRO A 514 3.28 7.87 -31.86
C PRO A 514 2.65 6.95 -32.91
N ALA A 515 3.34 5.86 -33.25
CA ALA A 515 2.79 4.81 -34.09
C ALA A 515 1.62 4.15 -33.36
N ARG A 516 0.52 3.93 -34.08
CA ARG A 516 -0.64 3.22 -33.53
C ARG A 516 -0.33 1.73 -33.50
N VAL A 517 -0.75 1.07 -32.44
CA VAL A 517 -0.48 -0.36 -32.22
C VAL A 517 -1.78 -1.16 -32.19
N ASP A 518 -1.69 -2.37 -32.71
CA ASP A 518 -2.72 -3.39 -32.60
C ASP A 518 -2.20 -4.49 -31.67
N VAL A 519 -2.99 -4.86 -30.66
CA VAL A 519 -2.55 -5.77 -29.60
C VAL A 519 -3.57 -6.87 -29.36
N VAL A 520 -3.08 -8.04 -28.96
CA VAL A 520 -3.89 -9.13 -28.42
C VAL A 520 -3.41 -9.45 -27.03
N GLY A 521 -4.35 -9.64 -26.11
CA GLY A 521 -4.05 -10.02 -24.74
C GLY A 521 -5.19 -10.78 -24.11
N ARG A 522 -4.86 -11.52 -23.06
CA ARG A 522 -5.86 -12.07 -22.15
C ARG A 522 -6.25 -10.99 -21.15
N VAL A 523 -7.54 -10.89 -20.86
CA VAL A 523 -8.06 -9.89 -19.92
C VAL A 523 -7.78 -10.36 -18.49
N ALA A 524 -6.84 -9.73 -17.81
CA ALA A 524 -6.59 -9.99 -16.39
C ALA A 524 -7.75 -9.50 -15.53
N TYR A 525 -8.20 -8.28 -15.77
CA TYR A 525 -9.33 -7.68 -15.07
C TYR A 525 -9.85 -6.43 -15.77
N ARG A 526 -11.07 -6.03 -15.40
CA ARG A 526 -11.67 -4.72 -15.71
C ARG A 526 -11.54 -3.77 -14.53
N PHE A 527 -11.57 -2.48 -14.81
CA PHE A 527 -11.56 -1.43 -13.80
C PHE A 527 -12.36 -0.22 -14.25
N GLU A 528 -12.84 0.55 -13.28
CA GLU A 528 -13.66 1.74 -13.50
C GLU A 528 -13.25 2.86 -12.56
N LYS A 529 -13.31 4.10 -13.03
CA LYS A 529 -13.06 5.32 -12.26
C LYS A 529 -14.19 6.29 -12.49
N HIS A 530 -14.56 7.02 -11.45
CA HIS A 530 -15.51 8.09 -11.57
C HIS A 530 -15.22 9.15 -10.52
N GLY A 531 -15.81 10.33 -10.71
CA GLY A 531 -15.72 11.41 -9.74
C GLY A 531 -16.40 12.66 -10.25
N ILE A 532 -16.22 13.75 -9.50
CA ILE A 532 -16.72 15.07 -9.87
C ILE A 532 -15.53 15.94 -10.29
N GLY A 533 -15.61 16.54 -11.48
CA GLY A 533 -14.57 17.40 -12.01
C GLY A 533 -14.58 18.78 -11.33
N ARG A 534 -13.52 19.57 -11.53
CA ARG A 534 -13.43 20.95 -11.02
C ARG A 534 -14.57 21.86 -11.49
N ASN A 535 -15.20 21.51 -12.61
CA ASN A 535 -16.37 22.18 -13.18
C ASN A 535 -17.71 21.68 -12.60
N GLY A 536 -17.68 20.84 -11.57
CA GLY A 536 -18.87 20.23 -10.96
C GLY A 536 -19.53 19.11 -11.78
N ARG A 537 -18.97 18.75 -12.96
CA ARG A 537 -19.55 17.72 -13.82
C ARG A 537 -19.05 16.34 -13.43
N PRO A 538 -19.92 15.31 -13.42
CA PRO A 538 -19.48 13.94 -13.23
C PRO A 538 -18.62 13.51 -14.40
N TRP A 539 -17.60 12.71 -14.10
CA TRP A 539 -16.74 12.10 -15.08
C TRP A 539 -16.62 10.61 -14.76
N SER A 540 -16.50 9.79 -15.81
CA SER A 540 -16.30 8.35 -15.68
C SER A 540 -15.34 7.86 -16.75
N ARG A 541 -14.42 7.00 -16.34
CA ARG A 541 -13.50 6.26 -17.20
C ARG A 541 -13.64 4.78 -16.89
N CYS A 542 -13.47 3.94 -17.89
CA CYS A 542 -13.39 2.50 -17.72
C CYS A 542 -12.22 1.96 -18.53
N GLY A 543 -11.86 0.71 -18.25
CA GLY A 543 -10.76 0.07 -18.91
C GLY A 543 -10.58 -1.38 -18.49
N LEU A 544 -9.49 -1.95 -18.96
CA LEU A 544 -9.06 -3.31 -18.62
C LEU A 544 -7.54 -3.41 -18.62
N MET A 545 -7.05 -4.44 -17.95
CA MET A 545 -5.64 -4.82 -17.95
C MET A 545 -5.49 -6.06 -18.84
N LEU A 546 -4.67 -5.94 -19.88
CA LEU A 546 -4.26 -7.06 -20.72
C LEU A 546 -2.95 -7.67 -20.23
N ILE A 547 -2.81 -8.97 -20.44
CA ILE A 547 -1.57 -9.71 -20.21
C ILE A 547 -1.30 -10.66 -21.37
N ASP A 548 -0.03 -10.78 -21.73
CA ASP A 548 0.55 -11.85 -22.55
C ASP A 548 1.83 -12.38 -21.87
N SER A 549 2.55 -13.27 -22.53
CA SER A 549 3.81 -13.83 -22.00
C SER A 549 4.96 -12.82 -21.93
N THR A 550 4.85 -11.65 -22.57
CA THR A 550 5.94 -10.67 -22.60
C THR A 550 5.68 -9.46 -21.71
N GLY A 551 4.42 -9.10 -21.43
CA GLY A 551 4.09 -7.92 -20.65
C GLY A 551 2.63 -7.77 -20.26
N THR A 552 2.32 -6.59 -19.72
CA THR A 552 0.95 -6.15 -19.45
C THR A 552 0.71 -4.79 -20.09
N MET A 553 -0.56 -4.51 -20.42
CA MET A 553 -0.95 -3.22 -20.97
C MET A 553 -2.27 -2.77 -20.36
N LYS A 554 -2.25 -1.58 -19.76
CA LYS A 554 -3.45 -0.93 -19.25
C LYS A 554 -4.13 -0.16 -20.37
N ILE A 555 -5.36 -0.54 -20.71
CA ILE A 555 -6.16 0.16 -21.71
C ILE A 555 -7.29 0.88 -20.97
N ASP A 556 -7.32 2.21 -21.04
CA ASP A 556 -8.36 3.01 -20.40
C ASP A 556 -8.83 4.18 -21.25
N GLY A 557 -10.05 4.62 -20.98
CA GLY A 557 -10.67 5.68 -21.75
C GLY A 557 -11.92 6.22 -21.10
N TRP A 558 -12.48 7.27 -21.70
CA TRP A 558 -13.79 7.78 -21.30
C TRP A 558 -14.85 6.69 -21.49
N SER A 559 -15.72 6.48 -20.50
CA SER A 559 -16.68 5.37 -20.54
C SER A 559 -17.63 5.43 -21.74
N ASN A 560 -17.92 6.65 -22.24
CA ASN A 560 -18.74 6.88 -23.43
C ASN A 560 -17.97 6.74 -24.77
N ALA A 561 -16.64 6.67 -24.73
CA ALA A 561 -15.78 6.47 -25.88
C ALA A 561 -15.31 5.02 -26.04
N MET A 562 -15.54 4.18 -25.02
CA MET A 562 -15.11 2.79 -25.06
C MET A 562 -15.88 2.01 -26.15
N PRO A 563 -15.21 1.13 -26.92
CA PRO A 563 -15.89 0.35 -27.96
C PRO A 563 -17.06 -0.47 -27.39
N ARG A 564 -18.12 -0.63 -28.18
CA ARG A 564 -19.36 -1.30 -27.74
C ARG A 564 -19.14 -2.71 -27.16
N ALA A 565 -18.17 -3.45 -27.71
CA ALA A 565 -17.84 -4.79 -27.27
C ALA A 565 -17.37 -4.85 -25.80
N TYR A 566 -16.84 -3.75 -25.24
CA TYR A 566 -16.31 -3.70 -23.89
C TYR A 566 -17.31 -4.15 -22.82
N GLY A 567 -18.60 -3.80 -22.98
CA GLY A 567 -19.65 -4.18 -22.04
C GLY A 567 -19.84 -5.70 -21.89
N HIS A 568 -19.34 -6.49 -22.86
CA HIS A 568 -19.45 -7.94 -22.90
C HIS A 568 -18.12 -8.66 -22.64
N VAL A 569 -17.06 -7.92 -22.28
CA VAL A 569 -15.75 -8.51 -21.97
C VAL A 569 -15.70 -8.94 -20.51
N GLU A 570 -15.20 -10.15 -20.29
CA GLU A 570 -14.98 -10.73 -18.96
C GLU A 570 -13.50 -11.01 -18.71
N ALA A 571 -13.13 -11.20 -17.44
CA ALA A 571 -11.79 -11.65 -17.11
C ALA A 571 -11.55 -13.06 -17.67
N GLY A 572 -10.37 -13.31 -18.24
CA GLY A 572 -10.02 -14.55 -18.93
C GLY A 572 -10.29 -14.55 -20.44
N ASP A 573 -11.15 -13.65 -20.95
CA ASP A 573 -11.38 -13.50 -22.40
C ASP A 573 -10.07 -13.13 -23.11
N VAL A 574 -9.89 -13.63 -24.34
CA VAL A 574 -8.82 -13.18 -25.25
C VAL A 574 -9.40 -12.12 -26.16
N VAL A 575 -8.81 -10.93 -26.16
CA VAL A 575 -9.31 -9.78 -26.92
C VAL A 575 -8.25 -9.18 -27.82
N ALA A 576 -8.69 -8.65 -28.96
CA ALA A 576 -7.90 -7.79 -29.82
C ALA A 576 -8.36 -6.34 -29.67
N PHE A 577 -7.40 -5.44 -29.42
CA PHE A 577 -7.60 -4.00 -29.61
C PHE A 577 -6.83 -3.55 -30.83
N THR A 578 -7.44 -2.67 -31.60
CA THR A 578 -6.80 -2.06 -32.76
C THR A 578 -6.68 -0.55 -32.60
N ASN A 579 -5.63 0.01 -33.18
CA ASN A 579 -5.40 1.43 -33.34
C ASN A 579 -5.29 2.17 -31.99
N LEU A 580 -4.57 1.59 -31.03
CA LEU A 580 -4.26 2.21 -29.75
C LEU A 580 -3.11 3.21 -29.89
N ALA A 581 -3.16 4.32 -29.16
CA ALA A 581 -1.99 5.17 -28.98
C ALA A 581 -1.18 4.62 -27.79
N PRO A 582 0.05 4.13 -28.01
CA PRO A 582 0.87 3.65 -26.91
C PRO A 582 1.38 4.82 -26.07
N GLY A 583 1.37 4.64 -24.76
CA GLY A 583 1.90 5.55 -23.76
C GLY A 583 2.37 4.77 -22.54
N ALA A 584 2.86 5.45 -21.50
CA ALA A 584 3.24 4.79 -20.26
C ALA A 584 3.08 5.71 -19.05
N TRP A 585 3.09 5.09 -17.87
CA TRP A 585 3.34 5.73 -16.59
C TRP A 585 4.37 4.91 -15.81
N VAL A 586 5.57 5.46 -15.65
CA VAL A 586 6.76 4.78 -15.14
C VAL A 586 7.03 3.52 -15.97
N ASP A 587 6.71 2.32 -15.47
CA ASP A 587 6.90 1.06 -16.22
C ASP A 587 5.56 0.41 -16.62
N GLU A 588 4.42 1.06 -16.32
CA GLU A 588 3.10 0.58 -16.75
C GLU A 588 2.83 1.05 -18.18
N LEU A 589 2.84 0.12 -19.14
CA LEU A 589 2.45 0.39 -20.52
C LEU A 589 0.94 0.71 -20.58
N GLN A 590 0.60 1.73 -21.36
CA GLN A 590 -0.76 2.24 -21.52
C GLN A 590 -1.18 2.25 -22.99
N GLY A 591 -2.44 1.91 -23.24
CA GLY A 591 -3.09 2.03 -24.53
C GLY A 591 -4.22 3.04 -24.48
N ASP A 592 -3.98 4.23 -25.02
CA ASP A 592 -4.98 5.28 -25.09
C ASP A 592 -5.93 5.03 -26.28
N ILE A 593 -7.23 4.93 -25.98
CA ILE A 593 -8.27 4.76 -26.99
C ILE A 593 -8.55 6.06 -27.75
N SER A 594 -8.92 5.93 -29.02
CA SER A 594 -9.42 7.01 -29.86
C SER A 594 -10.74 6.64 -30.53
N ASP A 595 -11.32 7.57 -31.28
CA ASP A 595 -12.56 7.38 -32.04
C ASP A 595 -12.46 6.31 -33.14
N VAL A 596 -11.23 5.98 -33.53
CA VAL A 596 -10.91 4.96 -34.55
C VAL A 596 -10.37 3.65 -33.94
N SER A 597 -10.35 3.53 -32.62
CA SER A 597 -9.96 2.29 -31.93
C SER A 597 -11.15 1.32 -31.87
N ASP A 598 -10.91 0.02 -32.09
CA ASP A 598 -11.93 -1.03 -32.00
C ASP A 598 -11.48 -2.16 -31.06
N LEU A 599 -12.46 -2.88 -30.51
CA LEU A 599 -12.27 -4.00 -29.60
C LEU A 599 -13.05 -5.22 -30.09
N ARG A 600 -12.39 -6.37 -30.14
CA ARG A 600 -13.00 -7.66 -30.48
C ARG A 600 -12.64 -8.73 -29.46
N VAL A 601 -13.61 -9.57 -29.13
CA VAL A 601 -13.38 -10.80 -28.38
C VAL A 601 -13.03 -11.89 -29.39
N LEU A 602 -11.83 -12.47 -29.27
CA LEU A 602 -11.34 -13.53 -30.15
C LEU A 602 -11.64 -14.92 -29.60
N ALA A 603 -11.59 -15.10 -28.27
CA ALA A 603 -11.96 -16.33 -27.58
C ALA A 603 -12.55 -16.00 -26.21
N ARG A 604 -13.54 -16.79 -25.77
CA ARG A 604 -14.16 -16.63 -24.46
C ARG A 604 -13.37 -17.34 -23.36
N ALA A 605 -13.45 -16.85 -22.14
CA ALA A 605 -12.83 -17.47 -20.97
C ALA A 605 -13.16 -18.96 -20.85
N ALA A 606 -14.42 -19.35 -21.10
CA ALA A 606 -14.90 -20.73 -21.05
C ALA A 606 -14.40 -21.64 -22.20
N GLU A 607 -14.01 -21.06 -23.33
CA GLU A 607 -13.46 -21.80 -24.49
C GLU A 607 -11.94 -21.93 -24.39
N ALA A 608 -11.29 -20.96 -23.72
CA ALA A 608 -9.85 -20.92 -23.52
C ALA A 608 -9.33 -21.81 -22.37
N SER A 609 -10.23 -22.40 -21.56
CA SER A 609 -9.89 -23.42 -20.55
C SER A 609 -10.06 -24.87 -21.05
N THR A 610 -10.50 -25.06 -22.30
CA THR A 610 -10.80 -26.37 -22.91
C THR A 610 -10.01 -26.63 -24.20
N ALA A 611 -8.92 -25.89 -24.43
CA ALA A 611 -8.03 -26.10 -25.57
C ALA A 611 -6.71 -26.71 -25.12
#